data_AF-A7S3T9-F1
#
_entry.id   AF-A7S3T9-F1
#
_cell.length_a   1.000
_cell.length_b   1.000
_cell.length_c   1.000
_cell.angle_alpha   90.00
_cell.angle_beta   90.00
_cell.angle_gamma   90.00
#
_symmetry.space_group_name_H-M   'P 1'
#
loop_
_entity.id
_entity.type
_entity.pdbx_description
1 polymer ?
#
loop_
_entity_poly.entity_id
_entity_poly.type
_entity_poly.pdbx_seq_one_letter_code
_entity_poly.pdbx_strand_id
1 'polypeptide(L)'
;AWVTLVMLGDGYAAGALAVAHSLRMVQTKHDLVCMVTPDVTNPTRRHLRVVYDDVIEVPYIRQKCRLFLSPDQSRMYNDWIEFSFTKWNCLNLVQYERVMFIDADMVVKVNSDDLFE
;
A
#
# COMPACT_ATOMS: atom_id res chain seq x y z
N ALA A 1 6.12 1.41 11.78
CA ALA A 1 5.27 2.18 10.84
C ALA A 1 4.23 1.26 10.21
N TRP A 2 3.00 1.75 10.03
CA TRP A 2 2.00 1.12 9.16
C TRP A 2 2.32 1.49 7.72
N VAL A 3 2.37 0.51 6.83
CA VAL A 3 2.78 0.70 5.43
C VAL A 3 1.68 0.18 4.51
N THR A 4 1.32 0.97 3.50
CA THR A 4 0.45 0.52 2.40
C THR A 4 1.11 0.78 1.04
N LEU A 5 0.48 0.29 -0.04
CA LEU A 5 0.94 0.48 -1.42
C LEU A 5 -0.21 0.94 -2.33
N VAL A 6 0.05 1.99 -3.12
CA VAL A 6 -0.74 2.35 -4.28
C VAL A 6 0.09 2.08 -5.54
N MET A 7 -0.37 1.15 -6.37
CA MET A 7 0.30 0.77 -7.62
C MET A 7 -0.67 0.70 -8.79
N LEU A 8 -0.13 0.75 -10.02
CA LEU A 8 -0.87 0.69 -11.28
C LEU A 8 -1.85 1.87 -11.42
N GLY A 9 -1.30 3.08 -11.28
CA GLY A 9 -2.02 4.34 -11.33
C GLY A 9 -2.77 4.68 -10.05
N ASP A 10 -3.80 5.51 -10.20
CA ASP A 10 -4.48 6.15 -9.06
C ASP A 10 -5.63 5.32 -8.46
N GLY A 11 -5.96 4.16 -9.05
CA GLY A 11 -7.18 3.41 -8.75
C GLY A 11 -7.34 3.02 -7.27
N TYR A 12 -6.23 2.73 -6.58
CA TYR A 12 -6.23 2.35 -5.17
C TYR A 12 -6.06 3.53 -4.19
N ALA A 13 -5.95 4.77 -4.67
CA ALA A 13 -5.73 5.93 -3.81
C ALA A 13 -6.87 6.16 -2.82
N ALA A 14 -8.13 5.93 -3.23
CA ALA A 14 -9.28 6.04 -2.34
C ALA A 14 -9.21 5.03 -1.18
N GLY A 15 -8.75 3.80 -1.47
CA GLY A 15 -8.52 2.77 -0.47
C GLY A 15 -7.42 3.15 0.53
N ALA A 16 -6.27 3.63 0.03
CA ALA A 16 -5.20 4.14 0.89
C ALA A 16 -5.69 5.30 1.80
N LEU A 17 -6.45 6.25 1.26
CA LEU A 17 -7.05 7.31 2.09
C LEU A 17 -7.98 6.74 3.18
N ALA A 18 -8.76 5.71 2.88
CA ALA A 18 -9.61 5.03 3.85
C ALA A 18 -8.79 4.32 4.94
N VAL A 19 -7.70 3.63 4.58
CA VAL A 19 -6.75 3.02 5.52
C VAL A 19 -6.18 4.07 6.46
N ALA A 20 -5.58 5.14 5.93
CA ALA A 20 -4.99 6.20 6.75
C ALA A 20 -6.01 6.82 7.71
N HIS A 21 -7.19 7.17 7.19
CA HIS A 21 -8.25 7.73 8.01
C HIS A 21 -8.66 6.75 9.14
N SER A 22 -8.83 5.47 8.83
CA SER A 22 -9.21 4.45 9.81
C SER A 22 -8.15 4.24 10.90
N LEU A 23 -6.87 4.25 10.55
CA LEU A 23 -5.75 4.16 11.50
C LEU A 23 -5.68 5.39 12.41
N ARG A 24 -5.88 6.60 11.86
CA ARG A 24 -5.95 7.84 12.66
C ARG A 24 -7.15 7.85 13.60
N MET A 25 -8.31 7.34 13.15
CA MET A 25 -9.52 7.25 13.96
C MET A 25 -9.35 6.34 15.18
N VAL A 26 -8.61 5.24 15.04
CA VAL A 26 -8.25 4.38 16.17
C VAL A 26 -7.01 4.88 16.93
N GLN A 27 -6.56 6.11 16.64
CA GLN A 27 -5.49 6.80 17.33
C GLN A 27 -4.17 6.04 17.36
N THR A 28 -3.78 5.43 16.22
CA THR A 28 -2.44 4.82 16.12
C THR A 28 -1.36 5.84 16.43
N LYS A 29 -0.33 5.40 17.16
CA LYS A 29 0.85 6.23 17.49
C LYS A 29 1.99 6.04 16.51
N HIS A 30 1.88 5.08 15.59
CA HIS A 30 2.93 4.78 14.62
C HIS A 30 2.75 5.58 13.33
N ASP A 31 3.88 5.90 12.69
CA ASP A 31 3.89 6.57 11.40
C ASP A 31 3.12 5.79 10.34
N LEU A 32 2.43 6.53 9.48
CA LEU A 32 1.73 6.03 8.31
C LEU A 32 2.55 6.30 7.06
N VAL A 33 2.89 5.25 6.34
CA VAL A 33 3.68 5.33 5.10
C VAL A 33 2.86 4.81 3.93
N CYS A 34 2.78 5.59 2.86
CA CYS A 34 2.22 5.15 1.59
C CYS A 34 3.35 5.00 0.57
N MET A 35 3.62 3.77 0.16
CA MET A 35 4.46 3.53 -1.02
C MET A 35 3.62 3.79 -2.27
N VAL A 36 4.21 4.45 -3.26
CA VAL A 36 3.55 4.75 -4.54
C VAL A 36 4.47 4.36 -5.69
N THR A 37 3.89 3.88 -6.79
CA THR A 37 4.65 3.62 -8.03
C THR A 37 4.76 4.89 -8.90
N PRO A 38 5.71 4.95 -9.85
CA PRO A 38 5.97 6.16 -10.64
C PRO A 38 4.76 6.71 -11.41
N ASP A 39 3.83 5.84 -11.79
CA ASP A 39 2.61 6.15 -12.54
C ASP A 39 1.44 6.66 -11.66
N VAL A 40 1.58 6.67 -10.34
CA VAL A 40 0.65 7.40 -9.46
C VAL A 40 0.84 8.90 -9.67
N THR A 41 -0.23 9.62 -9.98
CA THR A 41 -0.13 11.00 -10.43
C THR A 41 0.26 11.97 -9.31
N ASN A 42 0.91 13.08 -9.67
CA ASN A 42 1.29 14.12 -8.70
C ASN A 42 0.11 14.69 -7.88
N PRO A 43 -1.08 14.95 -8.47
CA PRO A 43 -2.27 15.31 -7.70
C PRO A 43 -2.63 14.27 -6.64
N THR A 44 -2.65 12.99 -7.01
CA THR A 44 -2.95 11.89 -6.09
C THR A 44 -1.93 11.79 -4.96
N ARG A 45 -0.63 11.85 -5.28
CA ARG A 45 0.44 11.90 -4.26
C ARG A 45 0.30 13.09 -3.32
N ARG A 46 -0.16 14.24 -3.83
CA ARG A 46 -0.40 15.44 -3.00
C ARG A 46 -1.52 15.19 -1.99
N HIS A 47 -2.61 14.55 -2.39
CA HIS A 47 -3.69 14.17 -1.47
C HIS A 47 -3.21 13.14 -0.43
N LEU A 48 -2.43 12.15 -0.83
CA LEU A 48 -1.89 11.15 0.09
C LEU A 48 -0.99 11.80 1.16
N ARG A 49 -0.14 12.76 0.79
CA ARG A 49 0.71 13.52 1.73
C ARG A 49 -0.06 14.37 2.76
N VAL A 50 -1.37 14.55 2.58
CA VAL A 50 -2.19 15.23 3.60
C VAL A 50 -2.51 14.32 4.78
N VAL A 51 -2.56 13.00 4.58
CA VAL A 51 -3.02 12.03 5.61
C VAL A 51 -1.93 11.04 6.05
N TYR A 52 -0.95 10.77 5.19
CA TYR A 52 0.22 9.96 5.48
C TYR A 52 1.38 10.83 5.97
N ASP A 53 2.18 10.30 6.90
CA ASP A 53 3.41 10.97 7.37
C ASP A 53 4.46 10.99 6.26
N ASP A 54 4.58 9.87 5.53
CA ASP A 54 5.48 9.74 4.39
C ASP A 54 4.79 9.15 3.16
N VAL A 55 5.09 9.71 1.99
CA VAL A 55 4.69 9.17 0.68
C VAL A 55 5.94 8.93 -0.15
N ILE A 56 6.30 7.66 -0.30
CA ILE A 56 7.59 7.22 -0.84
C ILE A 56 7.37 6.60 -2.22
N GLU A 57 8.01 7.16 -3.24
CA GLU A 57 8.03 6.51 -4.55
C GLU A 57 8.93 5.27 -4.49
N VAL A 58 8.41 4.13 -4.95
CA VAL A 58 9.13 2.86 -5.02
C VAL A 58 9.11 2.30 -6.44
N PRO A 59 10.18 1.63 -6.89
CA PRO A 59 10.20 1.02 -8.22
C PRO A 59 9.27 -0.19 -8.28
N TYR A 60 8.72 -0.44 -9.46
CA TYR A 60 8.04 -1.71 -9.72
C TYR A 60 8.98 -2.90 -9.51
N ILE A 61 8.46 -3.94 -8.86
CA ILE A 61 9.07 -5.27 -8.87
C ILE A 61 8.21 -6.14 -9.76
N ARG A 62 8.68 -6.37 -10.99
CA ARG A 62 8.03 -7.26 -11.94
C ARG A 62 8.66 -8.64 -11.87
N GLN A 63 7.86 -9.64 -11.57
CA GLN A 63 8.25 -11.03 -11.67
C GLN A 63 7.27 -11.79 -12.55
N LYS A 64 7.79 -12.57 -13.50
CA LYS A 64 6.94 -13.40 -14.37
C LYS A 64 6.22 -14.44 -13.52
N CYS A 65 4.90 -14.39 -13.53
CA CYS A 65 4.05 -15.35 -12.86
C CYS A 65 3.41 -16.30 -13.88
N ARG A 66 3.05 -17.50 -13.44
CA ARG A 66 2.16 -18.35 -14.24
C ARG A 66 0.80 -17.68 -14.28
N LEU A 67 0.29 -17.43 -15.48
CA LEU A 67 -1.02 -16.84 -15.68
C LEU A 67 -2.10 -17.83 -15.23
N PHE A 68 -3.17 -17.30 -14.64
CA PHE A 68 -4.34 -18.10 -14.34
C PHE A 68 -5.05 -18.48 -15.63
N LEU A 69 -5.42 -19.76 -15.74
CA LEU A 69 -6.04 -20.32 -16.95
C LEU A 69 -7.56 -20.19 -16.96
N SER A 70 -8.20 -20.09 -15.78
CA SER A 70 -9.64 -19.91 -15.72
C SER A 70 -10.01 -18.50 -16.22
N PRO A 71 -11.07 -18.32 -17.02
CA PRO A 71 -11.43 -17.01 -17.55
C PRO A 71 -11.65 -15.95 -16.47
N ASP A 72 -12.29 -16.33 -15.35
CA ASP A 72 -12.57 -15.41 -14.24
C ASP A 72 -11.29 -14.95 -13.54
N GLN A 73 -10.41 -15.88 -13.17
CA GLN A 73 -9.14 -15.52 -12.54
C GLN A 73 -8.22 -14.77 -13.50
N SER A 74 -8.22 -15.13 -14.79
CA SER A 74 -7.43 -14.42 -15.79
C SER A 74 -7.83 -12.94 -15.83
N ARG A 75 -9.13 -12.65 -15.92
CA ARG A 75 -9.63 -11.26 -15.92
C ARG A 75 -9.32 -10.52 -14.63
N MET A 76 -9.35 -11.20 -13.49
CA MET A 76 -9.16 -10.55 -12.19
C MET A 76 -7.69 -10.29 -11.85
N TYR A 77 -6.77 -11.18 -12.25
CA TYR A 77 -5.41 -11.20 -11.72
C TYR A 77 -4.32 -10.96 -12.76
N ASN A 78 -4.50 -11.40 -14.01
CA ASN A 78 -3.37 -11.45 -14.96
C ASN A 78 -2.82 -10.06 -15.33
N ASP A 79 -3.62 -9.00 -15.22
CA ASP A 79 -3.19 -7.63 -15.54
C ASP A 79 -2.21 -7.03 -14.51
N TRP A 80 -2.21 -7.54 -13.27
CA TRP A 80 -1.44 -6.95 -12.18
C TRP A 80 -0.57 -7.94 -11.39
N ILE A 81 -0.83 -9.25 -11.49
CA ILE A 81 -0.18 -10.26 -10.64
C ILE A 81 1.35 -10.24 -10.75
N GLU A 82 1.91 -9.94 -11.92
CA GLU A 82 3.36 -9.84 -12.12
C GLU A 82 3.99 -8.71 -11.32
N PHE A 83 3.20 -7.69 -10.94
CA PHE A 83 3.64 -6.53 -10.18
C PHE A 83 3.34 -6.65 -8.67
N SER A 84 2.65 -7.72 -8.24
CA SER A 84 2.27 -7.94 -6.83
C SER A 84 3.47 -7.92 -5.86
N PHE A 85 4.66 -8.26 -6.35
CA PHE A 85 5.91 -8.23 -5.60
C PHE A 85 6.36 -6.82 -5.22
N THR A 86 5.81 -5.76 -5.83
CA THR A 86 6.15 -4.36 -5.51
C THR A 86 5.89 -4.04 -4.02
N LYS A 87 4.98 -4.76 -3.36
CA LYS A 87 4.74 -4.68 -1.91
C LYS A 87 6.00 -4.93 -1.08
N TRP A 88 6.91 -5.78 -1.55
CA TRP A 88 8.15 -6.13 -0.83
C TRP A 88 9.13 -4.97 -0.68
N ASN A 89 8.95 -3.86 -1.41
CA ASN A 89 9.71 -2.64 -1.15
C ASN A 89 9.55 -2.12 0.28
N CYS A 90 8.50 -2.52 1.02
CA CYS A 90 8.35 -2.17 2.43
C CYS A 90 9.51 -2.66 3.30
N LEU A 91 10.18 -3.76 2.91
CA LEU A 91 11.35 -4.30 3.60
C LEU A 91 12.61 -3.44 3.42
N ASN A 92 12.61 -2.51 2.45
CA ASN A 92 13.71 -1.57 2.23
C ASN A 92 13.55 -0.27 3.03
N LEU A 93 12.48 -0.12 3.83
CA LEU A 93 12.24 1.06 4.67
C LEU A 93 13.06 1.00 5.95
N VAL A 94 14.39 1.00 5.79
CA VAL A 94 15.38 0.80 6.86
C VAL A 94 15.42 1.91 7.92
N GLN A 95 14.72 3.03 7.68
CA GLN A 95 14.53 4.08 8.69
C GLN A 95 13.58 3.68 9.81
N TYR A 96 12.79 2.60 9.65
CA TYR A 96 11.92 2.07 10.69
C TYR A 96 12.47 0.75 11.24
N GLU A 97 12.38 0.57 12.56
CA GLU A 97 12.75 -0.69 13.22
C GLU A 97 11.80 -1.84 12.83
N ARG A 98 10.50 -1.54 12.70
CA ARG A 98 9.45 -2.50 12.30
C ARG A 98 8.44 -1.85 11.36
N VAL A 99 7.97 -2.64 10.40
CA VAL A 99 6.91 -2.25 9.46
C VAL A 99 5.77 -3.26 9.52
N MET A 100 4.53 -2.78 9.57
CA MET A 100 3.32 -3.59 9.43
C MET A 100 2.65 -3.21 8.12
N PHE A 101 2.60 -4.16 7.19
CA PHE A 101 2.00 -3.93 5.89
C PHE A 101 0.48 -4.16 5.96
N ILE A 102 -0.29 -3.20 5.45
CA ILE A 102 -1.74 -3.24 5.34
C ILE A 102 -2.16 -2.92 3.90
N ASP A 103 -2.97 -3.79 3.31
CA ASP A 103 -3.49 -3.59 1.96
C ASP A 103 -4.44 -2.39 1.89
N ALA A 104 -4.44 -1.71 0.74
CA ALA A 104 -5.25 -0.50 0.52
C ALA A 104 -6.76 -0.79 0.48
N ASP A 105 -7.18 -2.05 0.42
CA ASP A 105 -8.59 -2.48 0.47
C ASP A 105 -9.06 -2.86 1.89
N MET A 106 -8.27 -2.53 2.92
CA MET A 106 -8.59 -2.78 4.33
C MET A 106 -9.16 -1.55 5.05
N VAL A 107 -9.85 -1.78 6.15
CA VAL A 107 -10.32 -0.73 7.08
C VAL A 107 -10.05 -1.16 8.51
N VAL A 108 -9.35 -0.34 9.27
CA VAL A 108 -9.02 -0.61 10.67
C VAL A 108 -10.16 -0.15 11.57
N LYS A 109 -10.66 -1.06 12.42
CA LYS A 109 -11.82 -0.81 13.31
C LYS A 109 -11.45 -0.61 14.77
N VAL A 110 -10.34 -1.20 15.20
CA VAL A 110 -9.82 -1.17 16.56
C VAL A 110 -8.33 -0.87 16.48
N ASN A 111 -7.79 -0.18 17.49
CA ASN A 111 -6.35 0.03 17.56
C ASN A 111 -5.66 -1.34 17.68
N SER A 112 -4.65 -1.58 16.83
CA SER A 112 -3.89 -2.82 16.80
C SER A 112 -2.38 -2.54 16.84
N ASP A 113 -1.99 -1.49 17.56
CA ASP A 113 -0.59 -1.11 17.73
C ASP A 113 0.19 -2.16 18.56
N ASP A 114 -0.50 -3.04 19.29
CA ASP A 114 0.08 -4.21 19.98
C ASP A 114 0.81 -5.16 19.02
N LEU A 115 0.48 -5.15 17.73
CA LEU A 115 1.19 -5.93 16.70
C LEU A 115 2.65 -5.50 16.51
N PHE A 116 3.05 -4.33 17.02
CA PHE A 116 4.44 -3.87 16.97
C PHE A 116 5.27 -4.30 18.18
N GLU A 117 4.68 -4.93 19.20
CA GLU A 117 5.37 -5.47 20.39
C GLU A 117 5.95 -6.87 20.15
#